data_AF-D9CHV7-F1
#
_entry.id   AF-D9CHV7-F1
#
_cell.length_a   1.000
_cell.length_b   1.000
_cell.length_c   1.000
_cell.angle_alpha   90.00
_cell.angle_beta   90.00
_cell.angle_gamma   90.00
#
_symmetry.space_group_name_H-M   'P 1'
#
loop_
_entity.id
_entity.type
_entity.pdbx_description
1 polymer ?
#
loop_
_entity_poly.entity_id
_entity_poly.type
_entity_poly.pdbx_seq_one_letter_code
_entity_poly.pdbx_strand_id
1 'polypeptide(L)'
;GDLWYFPPGIPHSLQATDDDPDGSEFILVFDQGDFSEDSTFLLTDWLDHVPAEVLAKNFQANISAFSHIPAEELYIFPARLPEPDSSGPKSPQGVVPDPFSFALSKVKPTQLSGGSVKVVDSSTFKISKTIAAAEVTVEPGAIRELHWHPT
;
A
#
# COMPACT_ATOMS: atom_id res chain seq x y z
N GLY A 1 0.12 -11.46 -8.78
CA GLY A 1 0.37 -11.39 -7.32
C GLY A 1 -0.91 -10.99 -6.60
N ASP A 2 -0.83 -10.57 -5.34
CA ASP A 2 -1.94 -9.91 -4.64
C ASP A 2 -1.81 -8.38 -4.77
N LEU A 3 -2.87 -7.65 -4.42
CA LEU A 3 -2.94 -6.20 -4.55
C LEU A 3 -3.31 -5.54 -3.23
N TRP A 4 -2.95 -4.26 -3.10
CA TRP A 4 -3.55 -3.33 -2.16
C TRP A 4 -3.97 -2.05 -2.88
N TYR A 5 -4.86 -1.29 -2.24
CA TYR A 5 -5.21 0.06 -2.66
C TYR A 5 -5.38 0.94 -1.43
N PHE A 6 -4.71 2.08 -1.41
CA PHE A 6 -4.85 3.07 -0.36
C PHE A 6 -5.57 4.29 -0.94
N PRO A 7 -6.78 4.63 -0.46
CA PRO A 7 -7.45 5.85 -0.89
C PRO A 7 -6.61 7.10 -0.59
N PRO A 8 -6.76 8.18 -1.38
CA PRO A 8 -6.00 9.41 -1.18
C PRO A 8 -6.07 9.92 0.26
N GLY A 9 -4.92 10.23 0.84
CA GLY A 9 -4.80 10.79 2.19
C GLY A 9 -4.94 9.79 3.35
N ILE A 10 -5.14 8.50 3.08
CA ILE A 10 -5.18 7.49 4.14
C ILE A 10 -3.75 7.03 4.48
N PRO A 11 -3.26 7.23 5.72
CA PRO A 11 -1.92 6.81 6.12
C PRO A 11 -1.79 5.29 6.13
N HIS A 12 -0.62 4.80 5.77
CA HIS A 12 -0.32 3.38 5.67
C HIS A 12 1.17 3.12 5.96
N SER A 13 1.52 1.86 6.19
CA SER A 13 2.88 1.39 6.39
C SER A 13 3.05 0.03 5.74
N LEU A 14 4.25 -0.26 5.23
CA LEU A 14 4.60 -1.56 4.67
C LEU A 14 5.78 -2.13 5.47
N GLN A 15 5.69 -3.42 5.81
CA GLN A 15 6.75 -4.15 6.47
C GLN A 15 6.82 -5.55 5.85
N ALA A 16 7.98 -5.92 5.31
CA ALA A 16 8.21 -7.28 4.83
C ALA A 16 8.14 -8.27 6.02
N THR A 17 7.54 -9.43 5.75
CA THR A 17 7.43 -10.56 6.68
C THR A 17 8.57 -11.56 6.42
N ASP A 18 8.58 -12.70 7.12
CA ASP A 18 9.48 -13.83 6.89
C ASP A 18 8.88 -14.91 5.97
N ASP A 19 7.78 -14.59 5.27
CA ASP A 19 7.16 -15.51 4.31
C ASP A 19 8.12 -15.88 3.16
N ASP A 20 9.06 -14.98 2.84
CA ASP A 20 10.16 -15.20 1.91
C ASP A 20 11.47 -14.67 2.54
N PRO A 21 12.55 -15.49 2.66
CA PRO A 21 13.81 -15.05 3.22
C PRO A 21 14.50 -13.92 2.43
N ASP A 22 14.15 -13.75 1.15
CA ASP A 22 14.69 -12.68 0.30
C ASP A 22 13.90 -11.36 0.44
N GLY A 23 12.82 -11.35 1.23
CA GLY A 23 12.02 -10.17 1.53
C GLY A 23 10.83 -9.99 0.59
N SER A 24 10.51 -8.75 0.23
CA SER A 24 9.36 -8.44 -0.61
C SER A 24 9.71 -7.41 -1.67
N GLU A 25 9.26 -7.66 -2.90
CA GLU A 25 9.37 -6.74 -4.03
C GLU A 25 7.98 -6.52 -4.65
N PHE A 26 7.66 -5.27 -4.97
CA PHE A 26 6.34 -4.89 -5.45
C PHE A 26 6.39 -3.65 -6.35
N ILE A 27 5.32 -3.45 -7.12
CA ILE A 27 5.15 -2.28 -7.99
C ILE A 27 4.07 -1.38 -7.36
N LEU A 28 4.42 -0.11 -7.12
CA LEU A 28 3.47 0.92 -6.72
C LEU A 28 3.05 1.75 -7.94
N VAL A 29 1.76 2.08 -8.03
CA VAL A 29 1.20 2.97 -9.05
C VAL A 29 0.42 4.07 -8.35
N PHE A 30 0.76 5.31 -8.65
CA PHE A 30 0.07 6.50 -8.16
C PHE A 30 -0.75 7.10 -9.30
N ASP A 31 -1.95 7.61 -8.99
CA ASP A 31 -2.87 8.15 -10.01
C ASP A 31 -2.52 9.57 -10.49
N GLN A 32 -1.34 10.08 -10.12
CA GLN A 32 -0.76 11.34 -10.55
C GLN A 32 0.58 11.09 -11.26
N GLY A 33 0.71 11.59 -12.50
CA GLY A 33 1.88 11.33 -13.35
C GLY A 33 3.15 12.08 -12.96
N ASP A 34 3.03 13.09 -12.08
CA ASP A 34 4.12 13.90 -11.54
C ASP A 34 4.49 13.52 -10.09
N PHE A 35 3.97 12.39 -9.59
CA PHE A 35 4.32 11.86 -8.28
C PHE A 35 5.84 11.59 -8.17
N SER A 36 6.40 11.92 -7.00
CA SER A 36 7.74 11.52 -6.57
C SER A 36 7.67 10.88 -5.19
N GLU A 37 8.40 9.79 -4.99
CA GLU A 37 8.46 9.11 -3.68
C GLU A 37 9.13 9.98 -2.59
N ASP A 38 10.04 10.87 -3.01
CA ASP A 38 10.70 11.87 -2.16
C ASP A 38 9.74 12.94 -1.60
N SER A 39 8.50 13.00 -2.11
CA SER A 39 7.50 14.01 -1.73
C SER A 39 6.36 13.42 -0.88
N THR A 40 6.57 12.23 -0.31
CA THR A 40 5.60 11.63 0.61
C THR A 40 5.61 12.33 1.98
N PHE A 41 4.49 12.29 2.71
CA PHE A 41 4.41 12.85 4.06
C PHE A 41 4.84 11.78 5.08
N LEU A 42 6.12 11.78 5.47
CA LEU A 42 6.67 10.81 6.41
C LEU A 42 6.41 11.22 7.86
N LEU A 43 6.14 10.23 8.72
CA LEU A 43 5.79 10.47 10.11
C LEU A 43 6.94 11.13 10.88
N THR A 44 8.17 10.61 10.75
CA THR A 44 9.33 11.15 11.47
C THR A 44 9.75 12.51 10.94
N ASP A 45 9.64 12.76 9.63
CA ASP A 45 9.86 14.09 9.04
C ASP A 45 8.88 15.12 9.62
N TRP A 46 7.59 14.79 9.67
CA TRP A 46 6.60 15.68 10.27
C TRP A 46 6.89 15.94 11.75
N LEU A 47 7.21 14.90 12.53
CA LEU A 47 7.47 15.04 13.96
C LEU A 47 8.74 15.83 14.26
N ASP A 48 9.78 15.73 13.44
CA ASP A 48 11.00 16.52 13.58
C ASP A 48 10.76 18.02 13.30
N HIS A 49 9.83 18.33 12.40
CA HIS A 49 9.47 19.70 12.03
C HIS A 49 8.36 20.32 12.90
N VAL A 50 7.94 19.66 13.99
CA VAL A 50 6.98 20.21 14.96
C VAL A 50 7.66 20.45 16.31
N PRO A 51 7.56 21.67 16.89
CA PRO A 51 8.18 21.94 18.19
C PRO A 51 7.71 20.94 19.26
N ALA A 52 8.65 20.44 20.07
CA ALA A 52 8.38 19.42 21.08
C ALA A 52 7.29 19.83 22.08
N GLU A 53 7.15 21.13 22.39
CA GLU A 53 6.08 21.64 23.24
C GLU A 53 4.68 21.53 22.59
N VAL A 54 4.60 21.57 21.26
CA VAL A 54 3.35 21.35 20.51
C VAL A 54 2.99 19.87 20.55
N LEU A 55 3.96 18.98 20.32
CA LEU A 55 3.76 17.53 20.45
C LEU A 55 3.34 17.15 21.87
N ALA A 56 4.01 17.69 22.88
CA ALA A 56 3.69 17.46 24.29
C ALA A 56 2.25 17.87 24.63
N LYS A 57 1.81 19.03 24.13
CA LYS A 57 0.42 19.48 24.30
C LYS A 57 -0.57 18.60 23.55
N ASN A 58 -0.26 18.21 22.30
CA ASN A 58 -1.13 17.37 21.47
C ASN A 58 -1.36 15.98 22.10
N PHE A 59 -0.29 15.33 22.52
CA PHE A 59 -0.34 13.98 23.11
C PHE A 59 -0.61 13.98 24.62
N GLN A 60 -0.70 15.15 25.26
CA GLN A 60 -0.86 15.30 26.71
C GLN A 60 0.21 14.53 27.50
N ALA A 61 1.46 14.61 27.05
CA ALA A 61 2.60 13.88 27.59
C ALA A 61 3.71 14.83 28.09
N ASN A 62 4.65 14.30 28.88
CA ASN A 62 5.84 15.07 29.26
C ASN A 62 6.68 15.40 28.01
N ILE A 63 7.19 16.63 27.91
CA ILE A 63 8.03 17.06 26.78
C ILE A 63 9.25 16.17 26.58
N SER A 64 9.79 15.57 27.65
CA SER A 64 10.93 14.65 27.56
C SER A 64 10.63 13.36 26.78
N ALA A 65 9.35 12.99 26.60
CA ALA A 65 8.95 11.83 25.80
C ALA A 65 9.33 11.98 24.31
N PHE A 66 9.53 13.22 23.85
CA PHE A 66 9.84 13.56 22.47
C PHE A 66 11.34 13.86 22.25
N SER A 67 12.19 13.58 23.25
CA SER A 67 13.64 13.85 23.18
C SER A 67 14.43 12.93 22.22
N HIS A 68 13.81 11.86 21.72
CA HIS A 68 14.43 10.86 20.86
C HIS A 68 13.72 10.73 19.50
N ILE A 69 12.95 11.75 19.09
CA ILE A 69 12.48 11.82 17.72
C ILE A 69 13.70 11.88 16.80
N PRO A 70 13.79 11.04 15.75
CA PRO A 70 14.86 11.14 14.76
C PRO A 70 14.92 12.53 14.14
N ALA A 71 16.12 13.10 14.00
CA ALA A 71 16.33 14.43 13.42
C ALA A 71 16.30 14.45 11.88
N GLU A 72 15.90 13.33 11.28
CA GLU A 72 15.75 13.14 9.85
C GLU A 72 14.67 12.08 9.61
N GLU A 73 14.15 12.06 8.40
CA GLU A 73 13.13 11.11 8.00
C GLU A 73 13.64 9.66 8.06
N LEU A 74 12.73 8.74 8.36
CA LEU A 74 12.96 7.31 8.25
C LEU A 74 12.04 6.79 7.16
N TYR A 75 12.55 6.79 5.92
CA TYR A 75 11.80 6.34 4.75
C TYR A 75 11.70 4.81 4.69
N ILE A 76 12.82 4.12 4.46
CA ILE A 76 12.94 2.65 4.53
C ILE A 76 14.06 2.33 5.50
N PHE A 77 13.78 1.47 6.49
CA PHE A 77 14.73 1.13 7.53
C PHE A 77 14.51 -0.31 8.03
N PRO A 78 15.56 -0.97 8.55
CA PRO A 78 15.44 -2.32 9.08
C PRO A 78 14.60 -2.34 10.36
N ALA A 79 13.73 -3.35 10.47
CA ALA A 79 12.93 -3.62 11.66
C ALA A 79 13.00 -5.10 12.03
N ARG A 80 12.63 -5.43 13.27
CA ARG A 80 12.39 -6.83 13.64
C ARG A 80 11.13 -7.33 12.95
N LEU A 81 11.10 -8.61 12.59
CA LEU A 81 9.92 -9.26 12.03
C LEU A 81 8.69 -9.03 12.92
N PRO A 82 7.49 -8.84 12.32
CA PRO A 82 6.26 -8.74 13.08
C PRO A 82 5.96 -10.06 13.81
N GLU A 83 5.35 -9.97 14.99
CA GLU A 83 4.95 -11.16 15.75
C GLU A 83 3.85 -11.94 15.00
N PRO A 84 3.93 -13.28 14.87
CA PRO A 84 3.04 -14.08 14.01
C PRO A 84 1.54 -13.97 14.31
N ASP A 85 1.17 -13.68 15.57
CA ASP A 85 -0.20 -13.70 16.08
C ASP A 85 -0.70 -12.33 16.56
N SER A 86 -0.22 -11.24 15.94
CA SER A 86 -0.74 -9.91 16.20
C SER A 86 -2.19 -9.79 15.71
N SER A 87 -3.18 -10.05 16.57
CA SER A 87 -4.53 -9.53 16.35
C SER A 87 -4.37 -8.01 16.35
N GLY A 88 -4.42 -7.39 15.17
CA GLY A 88 -4.16 -5.96 14.97
C GLY A 88 -4.96 -5.06 15.92
N PRO A 89 -4.67 -3.75 15.95
CA PRO A 89 -5.23 -2.85 16.94
C PRO A 89 -6.77 -2.92 16.95
N LYS A 90 -7.36 -3.08 18.14
CA LYS A 90 -8.81 -3.02 18.32
C LYS A 90 -9.24 -1.57 18.35
N SER A 91 -10.10 -1.17 17.42
CA SER A 91 -10.68 0.16 17.38
C SER A 91 -12.10 0.18 17.94
N PRO A 92 -12.46 1.12 18.84
CA PRO A 92 -13.84 1.32 19.27
C PRO A 92 -14.75 1.82 18.13
N GLN A 93 -14.18 2.29 17.01
CA GLN A 93 -14.91 2.65 15.80
C GLN A 93 -15.23 1.43 14.91
N GLY A 94 -14.78 0.23 15.30
CA GLY A 94 -15.04 -1.01 14.58
C GLY A 94 -13.98 -1.32 13.51
N VAL A 95 -14.39 -2.07 12.48
CA VAL A 95 -13.54 -2.48 11.36
C VAL A 95 -13.97 -1.75 10.09
N VAL A 96 -13.03 -1.55 9.16
CA VAL A 96 -13.35 -1.01 7.83
C VAL A 96 -14.31 -1.97 7.09
N PRO A 97 -15.33 -1.45 6.38
CA PRO A 97 -16.34 -2.28 5.75
C PRO A 97 -15.80 -3.05 4.53
N ASP A 98 -14.94 -2.40 3.74
CA ASP A 98 -14.27 -3.01 2.59
C ASP A 98 -12.77 -3.18 2.91
N PRO A 99 -12.16 -4.34 2.57
CA PRO A 99 -10.75 -4.59 2.84
C PRO A 99 -9.85 -3.74 1.92
N PHE A 100 -8.63 -3.47 2.40
CA PHE A 100 -7.63 -2.70 1.66
C PHE A 100 -6.68 -3.55 0.81
N SER A 101 -6.84 -4.87 0.88
CA SER A 101 -6.13 -5.86 0.08
C SER A 101 -7.10 -6.65 -0.78
N PHE A 102 -6.59 -7.17 -1.90
CA PHE A 102 -7.34 -7.97 -2.84
C PHE A 102 -6.48 -9.12 -3.36
N ALA A 103 -6.96 -10.35 -3.19
CA ALA A 103 -6.24 -11.57 -3.55
C ALA A 103 -6.33 -11.87 -5.06
N LEU A 104 -5.74 -11.01 -5.91
CA LEU A 104 -5.71 -11.20 -7.36
C LEU A 104 -5.04 -12.53 -7.75
N SER A 105 -4.10 -13.04 -6.93
CA SER A 105 -3.48 -14.36 -7.14
C SER A 105 -4.50 -15.50 -7.17
N LYS A 106 -5.61 -15.35 -6.43
CA LYS A 106 -6.69 -16.34 -6.29
C LYS A 106 -7.83 -16.14 -7.30
N VAL A 107 -7.81 -15.05 -8.07
CA VAL A 107 -8.81 -14.81 -9.10
C VAL A 107 -8.62 -15.81 -10.23
N LYS A 108 -9.69 -16.53 -10.59
CA LYS A 108 -9.69 -17.42 -11.75
C LYS A 108 -9.53 -16.57 -13.02
N PRO A 109 -8.45 -16.76 -13.80
CA PRO A 109 -8.23 -15.98 -15.01
C PRO A 109 -9.21 -16.39 -16.12
N THR A 110 -9.60 -15.42 -16.95
CA THR A 110 -10.29 -15.69 -18.21
C THR A 110 -9.27 -16.21 -19.20
N GLN A 111 -9.44 -17.45 -19.65
CA GLN A 111 -8.59 -18.10 -20.64
C GLN A 111 -8.95 -17.65 -22.05
N LEU A 112 -7.93 -17.34 -22.85
CA LEU A 112 -8.03 -16.89 -24.24
C LEU A 112 -7.15 -17.78 -25.12
N SER A 113 -7.23 -17.62 -26.44
CA SER A 113 -6.53 -18.48 -27.41
C SER A 113 -5.00 -18.47 -27.31
N GLY A 114 -4.42 -17.43 -26.72
CA GLY A 114 -2.96 -17.24 -26.64
C GLY A 114 -2.47 -16.79 -25.27
N GLY A 115 -3.24 -17.07 -24.21
CA GLY A 115 -2.88 -16.69 -22.85
C GLY A 115 -4.10 -16.44 -21.97
N SER A 116 -3.97 -15.56 -20.99
CA SER A 116 -5.05 -15.32 -20.02
C SER A 116 -5.07 -13.88 -19.50
N VAL A 117 -6.21 -13.48 -18.93
CA VAL A 117 -6.36 -12.16 -18.30
C VAL A 117 -7.11 -12.26 -16.98
N LYS A 118 -6.66 -11.50 -15.98
CA LYS A 118 -7.44 -11.18 -14.77
C LYS A 118 -7.66 -9.68 -14.75
N VAL A 119 -8.90 -9.25 -14.55
CA VAL A 119 -9.27 -7.83 -14.47
C VAL A 119 -9.73 -7.52 -13.05
N VAL A 120 -9.32 -6.36 -12.54
CA VAL A 120 -9.73 -5.82 -11.25
C VAL A 120 -10.04 -4.34 -11.39
N ASP A 121 -11.16 -3.92 -10.79
CA ASP A 121 -11.65 -2.55 -10.81
C ASP A 121 -12.58 -2.33 -9.59
N SER A 122 -13.18 -1.15 -9.49
CA SER A 122 -14.12 -0.82 -8.41
C SER A 122 -15.39 -1.70 -8.36
N SER A 123 -15.70 -2.48 -9.40
CA SER A 123 -16.83 -3.41 -9.39
C SER A 123 -16.50 -4.70 -8.62
N THR A 124 -15.22 -5.04 -8.47
CA THR A 124 -14.73 -6.23 -7.77
C THR A 124 -13.94 -5.86 -6.50
N PHE A 125 -12.92 -5.01 -6.64
CA PHE A 125 -12.15 -4.45 -5.53
C PHE A 125 -12.71 -3.07 -5.15
N LYS A 126 -13.73 -3.08 -4.27
CA LYS A 126 -14.65 -1.95 -4.07
C LYS A 126 -13.98 -0.63 -3.74
N ILE A 127 -12.87 -0.62 -3.01
CA ILE A 127 -12.18 0.62 -2.63
C ILE A 127 -11.33 1.22 -3.75
N SER A 128 -10.97 0.45 -4.79
CA SER A 128 -10.10 0.87 -5.89
C SER A 128 -10.86 1.76 -6.88
N LYS A 129 -11.12 3.01 -6.48
CA LYS A 129 -12.01 3.93 -7.20
C LYS A 129 -11.34 4.62 -8.38
N THR A 130 -10.04 4.91 -8.29
CA THR A 130 -9.32 5.68 -9.32
C THR A 130 -8.42 4.84 -10.20
N ILE A 131 -8.14 3.59 -9.82
CA ILE A 131 -7.30 2.66 -10.56
C ILE A 131 -8.07 1.39 -10.88
N ALA A 132 -8.04 0.99 -12.16
CA ALA A 132 -8.39 -0.34 -12.63
C ALA A 132 -7.13 -0.97 -13.24
N ALA A 133 -6.98 -2.29 -13.11
CA ALA A 133 -5.81 -3.01 -13.58
C ALA A 133 -6.18 -4.34 -14.25
N ALA A 134 -5.27 -4.83 -15.09
CA ALA A 134 -5.36 -6.17 -15.66
C ALA A 134 -4.00 -6.87 -15.63
N GLU A 135 -3.96 -8.08 -15.08
CA GLU A 135 -2.82 -9.00 -15.20
C GLU A 135 -3.03 -9.78 -16.50
N VAL A 136 -2.18 -9.55 -17.51
CA VAL A 136 -2.27 -10.19 -18.83
C VAL A 136 -1.07 -11.11 -19.01
N THR A 137 -1.33 -12.39 -19.28
CA THR A 137 -0.31 -13.36 -19.69
C THR A 137 -0.44 -13.60 -21.19
N VAL A 138 0.67 -13.49 -21.92
CA VAL A 138 0.74 -13.75 -23.37
C VAL A 138 1.75 -14.87 -23.60
N GLU A 139 1.29 -15.98 -24.16
CA GLU A 139 2.13 -17.14 -24.45
C GLU A 139 3.11 -16.86 -25.61
N PRO A 140 4.23 -17.61 -25.71
CA PRO A 140 5.15 -17.46 -26.83
C PRO A 140 4.46 -17.58 -28.20
N GLY A 141 4.67 -16.59 -29.07
CA GLY A 141 4.05 -16.52 -30.40
C GLY A 141 2.61 -16.01 -30.44
N ALA A 142 1.99 -15.72 -29.28
CA ALA A 142 0.69 -15.08 -29.21
C ALA A 142 0.80 -13.55 -29.25
N ILE A 143 -0.36 -12.89 -29.37
CA ILE A 143 -0.47 -11.43 -29.32
C ILE A 143 -1.76 -11.02 -28.60
N ARG A 144 -1.72 -9.90 -27.88
CA ARG A 144 -2.93 -9.21 -27.45
C ARG A 144 -3.58 -8.58 -28.68
N GLU A 145 -4.81 -8.96 -29.00
CA GLU A 145 -5.54 -8.42 -30.16
C GLU A 145 -5.56 -6.88 -30.20
N LEU A 146 -5.64 -6.33 -31.41
CA LEU A 146 -5.80 -4.89 -31.62
C LEU A 146 -7.11 -4.42 -30.97
N HIS A 147 -7.00 -3.48 -30.03
CA HIS A 147 -8.13 -2.92 -29.30
C HIS A 147 -7.78 -1.50 -28.83
N TRP A 148 -8.76 -0.81 -28.28
CA TRP A 148 -8.59 0.45 -27.58
C TRP A 148 -9.43 0.45 -26.30
N HIS A 149 -9.11 1.36 -25.38
CA HIS A 149 -9.96 1.65 -24.23
C HIS A 149 -10.83 2.87 -24.59
N PRO A 150 -12.17 2.75 -24.57
CA PRO A 150 -13.05 3.89 -24.85
C PRO A 150 -12.92 4.96 -23.75
N THR A 151 -13.11 6.21 -24.13
CA THR A 151 -13.20 7.37 -23.23
C THR A 151 -14.59 7.51 -22.63
#